data_AF-A0A9P3TDV4-F1
#
_entry.id   AF-A0A9P3TDV4-F1
#
_cell.length_a   1.000
_cell.length_b   1.000
_cell.length_c   1.000
_cell.angle_alpha   90.00
_cell.angle_beta   90.00
_cell.angle_gamma   90.00
#
_symmetry.space_group_name_H-M   'P 1'
#
loop_
_entity.id
_entity.type
_entity.pdbx_description
1 polymer ?
#
loop_
_entity_poly.entity_id
_entity_poly.type
_entity_poly.pdbx_seq_one_letter_code
_entity_poly.pdbx_strand_id
1 'polypeptide(L)' 'MTREDAIRRNAIERLKILQLVNEPDYCHKEADDALCDLLQAIGYSDVVKEFKAIEKWYA' A
#
# COMPACT_ATOMS: atom_id res chain seq x y z
N MET A 1 12.63 18.91 1.51
CA MET A 1 11.92 17.66 1.22
C MET A 1 11.76 16.92 2.52
N THR A 2 10.52 16.69 2.98
CA THR A 2 10.29 16.06 4.29
C THR A 2 10.42 14.54 4.20
N ARG A 3 10.53 13.87 5.36
CA ARG A 3 10.47 12.40 5.44
C ARG A 3 9.16 11.87 4.83
N GLU A 4 8.04 12.56 5.09
CA GLU A 4 6.73 12.22 4.56
C GLU A 4 6.64 12.35 3.05
N ASP A 5 7.28 13.37 2.45
CA ASP A 5 7.34 13.52 0.99
C ASP A 5 8.07 12.34 0.33
N ALA A 6 9.12 11.82 0.96
CA ALA A 6 9.86 10.67 0.45
C ALA A 6 9.04 9.37 0.53
N ILE A 7 8.35 9.16 1.67
CA ILE A 7 7.45 8.01 1.86
C ILE A 7 6.30 8.07 0.84
N ARG A 8 5.66 9.23 0.69
CA ARG A 8 4.58 9.44 -0.30
C ARG A 8 5.06 9.16 -1.72
N ARG A 9 6.25 9.65 -2.09
CA ARG A 9 6.82 9.41 -3.42
C ARG A 9 7.05 7.92 -3.68
N ASN A 10 7.64 7.21 -2.72
CA ASN A 10 7.89 5.78 -2.84
C ASN A 10 6.58 4.99 -3.04
N ALA A 11 5.53 5.31 -2.29
CA ALA A 11 4.21 4.69 -2.47
C ALA A 11 3.63 4.96 -3.87
N ILE A 12 3.73 6.20 -4.36
CA ILE A 12 3.27 6.57 -5.71
C ILE A 12 4.05 5.81 -6.79
N GLU A 13 5.36 5.68 -6.65
CA GLU A 13 6.20 4.95 -7.60
C GLU A 13 5.82 3.46 -7.66
N ARG A 14 5.62 2.82 -6.50
CA ARG A 14 5.12 1.44 -6.44
C ARG A 14 3.78 1.28 -7.14
N LEU A 15 2.81 2.16 -6.85
CA LEU A 15 1.48 2.11 -7.48
C LEU A 15 1.53 2.33 -9.00
N LYS A 16 2.43 3.19 -9.49
CA LYS A 16 2.64 3.37 -10.93
C LYS A 16 3.22 2.13 -11.61
N ILE A 17 4.11 1.40 -10.94
CA ILE A 17 4.63 0.13 -11.47
C ILE A 17 3.51 -0.89 -11.61
N LEU A 18 2.63 -1.00 -10.60
CA LEU A 18 1.51 -1.94 -10.62
C LEU A 18 0.49 -1.64 -11.73
N GLN A 19 0.31 -0.37 -12.11
CA GLN A 19 -0.53 0.00 -13.27
C GLN A 19 -0.04 -0.57 -14.60
N LEU A 20 1.23 -0.96 -14.70
CA LEU A 20 1.84 -1.52 -15.91
C LEU A 20 1.82 -3.05 -15.93
N VAL A 21 1.45 -3.69 -14.83
CA VAL A 21 1.39 -5.15 -14.69
C VAL A 21 -0.02 -5.63 -15.03
N ASN A 22 -0.14 -6.56 -15.97
CA ASN A 22 -1.43 -7.08 -16.44
C ASN A 22 -1.92 -8.29 -15.64
N GLU A 23 -1.81 -8.23 -14.30
CA GLU A 23 -2.30 -9.25 -13.38
C GLU A 23 -3.09 -8.59 -12.23
N PRO A 24 -4.40 -8.36 -12.41
CA PRO A 24 -5.23 -7.58 -11.49
C PRO A 24 -5.17 -8.07 -10.04
N ASP A 25 -5.28 -9.38 -9.81
CA ASP A 25 -5.29 -9.96 -8.45
C ASP A 25 -3.97 -9.72 -7.71
N TYR A 26 -2.85 -9.87 -8.43
CA TYR A 26 -1.52 -9.55 -7.93
C TYR A 26 -1.38 -8.05 -7.66
N CYS A 27 -1.80 -7.22 -8.63
CA CYS A 27 -1.70 -5.76 -8.53
C CYS A 27 -2.50 -5.19 -7.36
N HIS A 28 -3.71 -5.72 -7.10
CA HIS A 28 -4.52 -5.26 -5.98
C HIS A 28 -3.91 -5.65 -4.63
N LYS A 29 -3.42 -6.89 -4.50
CA LYS A 29 -2.70 -7.31 -3.29
C LYS A 29 -1.47 -6.44 -3.01
N GLU A 30 -0.64 -6.20 -4.02
CA GLU A 30 0.57 -5.39 -3.87
C GLU A 30 0.25 -3.90 -3.64
N ALA A 31 -0.87 -3.41 -4.18
CA ALA A 31 -1.34 -2.05 -3.92
C ALA A 31 -1.79 -1.88 -2.46
N ASP A 32 -2.51 -2.86 -1.91
CA ASP A 32 -2.89 -2.87 -0.49
C ASP A 32 -1.66 -2.88 0.42
N ASP A 33 -0.65 -3.69 0.09
CA ASP A 33 0.61 -3.72 0.83
C ASP A 33 1.36 -2.38 0.74
N ALA A 34 1.41 -1.74 -0.44
CA ALA A 34 2.01 -0.40 -0.60
C ALA A 34 1.30 0.69 0.21
N LEU A 35 -0.03 0.62 0.31
CA LEU A 35 -0.83 1.53 1.14
C LEU A 35 -0.63 1.27 2.64
N CYS A 36 -0.57 0.00 3.05
CA CYS A 36 -0.27 -0.39 4.42
C CYS A 36 1.12 0.11 4.87
N ASP A 37 2.13 0.01 4.01
CA ASP A 37 3.48 0.49 4.31
C ASP A 37 3.53 2.01 4.45
N LEU A 38 2.82 2.75 3.58
CA LEU A 38 2.66 4.20 3.67
C LEU A 38 2.04 4.60 5.02
N LEU A 39 0.90 3.99 5.36
CA LEU A 39 0.15 4.32 6.58
C LEU A 39 0.96 4.03 7.85
N GLN A 40 1.64 2.88 7.92
CA GLN A 40 2.55 2.57 9.03
C GLN A 40 3.70 3.58 9.12
N ALA A 41 4.30 3.96 8.00
CA ALA A 41 5.45 4.86 7.97
C ALA A 41 5.13 6.30 8.43
N ILE A 42 3.87 6.73 8.26
CA ILE A 42 3.36 8.03 8.74
C ILE A 42 2.66 7.96 10.11
N GLY A 43 2.65 6.78 10.76
CA GLY A 43 2.23 6.63 12.16
C GLY A 43 0.87 5.98 12.42
N TYR A 44 0.17 5.49 11.39
CA TYR A 44 -1.15 4.83 11.50
C TYR A 44 -1.04 3.30 11.55
N SER A 45 -0.08 2.76 12.30
CA SER A 45 0.11 1.32 12.41
C SER A 45 -1.07 0.61 13.08
N ASP A 46 -1.80 1.30 13.94
CA ASP A 46 -3.05 0.84 14.56
C ASP A 46 -4.15 0.60 13.52
N VAL A 47 -4.35 1.54 12.58
CA VAL A 47 -5.30 1.40 11.47
C VAL A 47 -4.92 0.20 10.58
N VAL A 48 -3.63 0.05 10.25
CA VAL A 48 -3.16 -1.06 9.41
C VAL A 48 -3.33 -2.42 10.11
N LYS A 49 -3.18 -2.47 11.43
CA LYS A 49 -3.45 -3.67 12.22
C LYS A 49 -4.90 -4.11 12.08
N GLU A 50 -5.85 -3.20 12.24
CA GLU A 50 -7.29 -3.50 12.11
C GLU A 50 -7.64 -3.87 10.66
N PHE A 51 -7.07 -3.19 9.66
CA PHE A 51 -7.24 -3.54 8.24
C PHE A 51 -6.77 -4.97 7.94
N LYS A 52 -5.58 -5.36 8.40
CA LYS A 52 -5.02 -6.71 8.17
C LYS A 52 -5.77 -7.82 8.92
N ALA A 53 -6.56 -7.48 9.94
CA ALA A 53 -7.37 -8.44 10.67
C ALA A 53 -8.67 -8.83 9.92
N ILE A 54 -9.06 -8.05 8.90
CA ILE A 54 -10.18 -8.38 8.03
C ILE A 54 -9.77 -9.56 7.15
N GLU A 55 -10.58 -10.62 7.14
CA GLU A 55 -10.36 -11.79 6.29
C GLU A 55 -10.30 -11.33 4.82
N LYS A 56 -9.21 -11.68 4.13
CA LYS A 56 -8.98 -11.23 2.75
C LYS A 56 -10.12 -11.71 1.87
N TRP A 57 -10.82 -10.78 1.23
CA TRP A 57 -11.81 -11.12 0.23
C TRP A 57 -11.07 -11.52 -1.06
N TYR A 58 -11.17 -12.80 -1.42
CA TYR A 58 -10.86 -13.26 -2.77
C TYR A 58 -12.10 -12.94 -3.62
N ALA A 59 -12.03 -11.87 -4.42
CA ALA A 59 -13.03 -11.54 -5.44
C ALA A 59 -12.78 -12.37 -6.70
#